data_AF-A0A7W2GH91-F1
#
_entry.id   AF-A0A7W2GH91-F1
#
_cell.length_a   1.000
_cell.length_b   1.000
_cell.length_c   1.000
_cell.angle_alpha   90.00
_cell.angle_beta   90.00
_cell.angle_gamma   90.00
#
_symmetry.space_group_name_H-M   'P 1'
#
loop_
_entity.id
_entity.type
_entity.pdbx_description
1 polymer ?
#
loop_
_entity_poly.entity_id
_entity_poly.type
_entity_poly.pdbx_seq_one_letter_code
_entity_poly.pdbx_strand_id
1 'polypeptide(L)' 'ISQEELWACTSCNACVQACPVDIDPLNIIMQLRNFATMEESSAPAELNAMMTNVENNGAPWPFSQMDRANWINE' A
#
# COMPACT_ATOMS: atom_id res chain seq x y z
N ILE A 1 -5.49 -14.50 -9.56
CA ILE A 1 -4.85 -13.25 -9.12
C ILE A 1 -3.39 -13.55 -8.95
N SER A 2 -2.58 -13.11 -9.90
CA SER A 2 -1.14 -13.03 -9.75
C SER A 2 -0.77 -11.88 -8.80
N GLN A 3 0.45 -11.88 -8.32
CA GLN A 3 0.96 -10.82 -7.46
C GLN A 3 0.98 -9.46 -8.17
N GLU A 4 1.33 -9.46 -9.45
CA GLU A 4 1.30 -8.25 -10.28
C GLU A 4 -0.13 -7.70 -10.42
N GLU A 5 -1.12 -8.56 -10.64
CA GLU A 5 -2.53 -8.18 -10.69
C GLU A 5 -3.01 -7.59 -9.35
N LEU A 6 -2.55 -8.16 -8.23
CA LEU A 6 -2.90 -7.68 -6.89
C LEU A 6 -2.37 -6.27 -6.64
N TRP A 7 -1.15 -5.96 -7.08
CA TRP A 7 -0.51 -4.65 -6.89
C TRP A 7 -0.89 -3.62 -7.95
N ALA A 8 -1.45 -4.05 -9.09
CA ALA A 8 -1.99 -3.15 -10.13
C ALA A 8 -3.24 -2.38 -9.67
N CYS A 9 -3.97 -2.85 -8.66
CA CYS A 9 -5.13 -2.14 -8.13
C CYS A 9 -4.72 -0.78 -7.50
N THR A 10 -5.25 0.32 -8.03
CA THR A 10 -4.95 1.68 -7.55
C THR A 10 -5.85 2.14 -6.39
N SER A 11 -6.67 1.24 -5.83
CA SER A 11 -7.68 1.56 -4.81
C SER A 11 -8.66 2.68 -5.20
N CYS A 12 -8.96 2.83 -6.50
CA CYS A 12 -9.81 3.90 -7.02
C CYS A 12 -11.32 3.76 -6.69
N ASN A 13 -11.73 2.67 -6.05
CA ASN A 13 -13.10 2.39 -5.63
C ASN A 13 -14.15 2.24 -6.76
N ALA A 14 -13.75 2.26 -8.03
CA ALA A 14 -14.68 2.20 -9.16
C ALA A 14 -15.46 0.87 -9.25
N CYS A 15 -14.82 -0.26 -8.91
CA CYS A 15 -15.47 -1.58 -8.93
C CYS A 15 -16.59 -1.70 -7.89
N VAL A 16 -16.46 -1.06 -6.74
CA VAL A 16 -17.49 -1.03 -5.68
C VAL A 16 -18.67 -0.17 -6.14
N GLN A 17 -18.40 1.01 -6.70
CA GLN A 17 -19.44 1.91 -7.20
C GLN A 17 -20.25 1.34 -8.37
N ALA A 18 -19.61 0.57 -9.24
CA ALA A 18 -20.26 -0.04 -10.40
C ALA A 18 -21.05 -1.32 -10.06
N CYS A 19 -20.90 -1.87 -8.85
CA CYS A 19 -21.47 -3.17 -8.52
C CYS A 19 -23.00 -3.09 -8.34
N PRO A 20 -23.80 -3.85 -9.11
CA PRO A 20 -25.27 -3.81 -9.03
C PRO A 20 -25.86 -4.57 -7.83
N VAL A 21 -25.03 -5.26 -7.06
CA VAL A 21 -25.45 -6.14 -5.95
C VAL A 21 -24.66 -5.86 -4.66
N ASP A 22 -24.06 -4.67 -4.55
CA ASP A 22 -23.41 -4.16 -3.35
C ASP A 22 -22.31 -5.07 -2.78
N ILE A 23 -21.51 -5.69 -3.65
CA ILE A 23 -20.28 -6.38 -3.26
C ILE A 23 -19.15 -5.36 -3.15
N ASP A 24 -18.21 -5.61 -2.23
CA ASP A 24 -16.98 -4.84 -2.08
C ASP A 24 -15.74 -5.68 -2.48
N PRO A 25 -15.38 -5.70 -3.78
CA PRO A 25 -14.14 -6.34 -4.22
C PRO A 25 -12.88 -5.65 -3.69
N LEU A 26 -12.94 -4.34 -3.38
CA LEU A 26 -11.79 -3.57 -2.92
C LEU A 26 -11.33 -4.08 -1.56
N ASN A 27 -12.25 -4.32 -0.63
CA ASN A 27 -11.94 -4.88 0.68
C ASN A 27 -11.26 -6.27 0.58
N ILE A 28 -11.74 -7.12 -0.33
CA ILE A 28 -11.11 -8.44 -0.57
C ILE A 28 -9.68 -8.27 -1.07
N ILE A 29 -9.44 -7.36 -2.02
CA ILE A 29 -8.09 -7.05 -2.53
C ILE A 29 -7.18 -6.53 -1.41
N MET A 30 -7.70 -5.68 -0.51
CA MET A 30 -6.93 -5.17 0.62
C MET A 30 -6.55 -6.29 1.61
N GLN A 31 -7.46 -7.23 1.87
CA GLN A 31 -7.16 -8.40 2.71
C GLN A 31 -6.08 -9.30 2.10
N LEU A 32 -6.13 -9.52 0.78
CA LEU A 32 -5.10 -10.27 0.06
C LEU A 32 -3.74 -9.57 0.13
N ARG A 33 -3.69 -8.24 0.03
CA ARG A 33 -2.44 -7.47 0.19
C ARG A 33 -1.87 -7.58 1.60
N ASN A 34 -2.73 -7.54 2.62
CA ASN A 34 -2.31 -7.73 4.00
C ASN A 34 -1.72 -9.11 4.22
N PHE A 35 -2.38 -10.15 3.70
CA PHE A 35 -1.87 -11.52 3.75
C PHE A 35 -0.51 -11.66 3.04
N ALA A 36 -0.40 -11.16 1.81
CA ALA A 36 0.86 -11.17 1.06
C ALA A 36 2.00 -10.43 1.81
N THR A 37 1.68 -9.33 2.49
CA THR A 37 2.67 -8.52 3.22
C THR A 37 3.08 -9.16 4.55
N MET A 38 2.11 -9.57 5.37
CA MET A 38 2.36 -10.00 6.75
C MET A 38 2.70 -11.49 6.86
N GLU A 39 2.05 -12.34 6.06
CA GLU A 39 2.23 -13.79 6.15
C GLU A 39 3.27 -14.29 5.14
N GLU A 40 3.20 -13.82 3.89
CA GLU A 40 4.12 -14.28 2.84
C GLU A 40 5.39 -13.42 2.71
N SER A 41 5.45 -12.27 3.39
CA SER A 41 6.56 -11.30 3.26
C SER A 41 6.87 -10.91 1.80
N SER A 42 5.85 -10.90 0.94
CA SER A 42 5.98 -10.78 -0.51
C SER A 42 5.57 -9.38 -1.02
N ALA A 43 5.66 -8.36 -0.18
CA ALA A 43 5.39 -6.98 -0.60
C ALA A 43 6.47 -6.46 -1.59
N PRO A 44 6.09 -5.55 -2.53
CA PRO A 44 7.02 -4.88 -3.43
C PRO A 44 8.18 -4.23 -2.69
N ALA A 45 9.37 -4.24 -3.29
CA ALA A 45 10.60 -3.75 -2.67
C ALA A 45 10.52 -2.27 -2.30
N GLU A 46 9.84 -1.47 -3.13
CA GLU A 46 9.61 -0.04 -2.93
C GLU A 46 8.72 0.22 -1.70
N LEU A 47 7.69 -0.62 -1.51
CA LEU A 47 6.82 -0.53 -0.34
C LEU A 47 7.54 -0.97 0.93
N ASN A 48 8.37 -2.01 0.87
CA ASN A 48 9.21 -2.40 2.00
C ASN A 48 10.17 -1.29 2.41
N ALA A 49 10.82 -0.63 1.45
CA ALA A 49 11.69 0.50 1.72
C ALA A 49 10.92 1.66 2.40
N MET A 50 9.72 1.98 1.90
CA MET A 50 8.86 2.99 2.51
C MET A 50 8.49 2.62 3.95
N MET A 51 8.02 1.38 4.20
CA MET A 51 7.64 0.91 5.53
C MET A 51 8.81 0.98 6.51
N THR A 52 10.01 0.55 6.10
CA THR A 52 11.22 0.65 6.92
C THR A 52 11.61 2.11 7.23
N ASN A 53 11.45 3.02 6.27
CA ASN A 53 11.71 4.45 6.52
C ASN A 53 10.68 5.04 7.50
N VAL A 54 9.41 4.68 7.37
CA VAL A 54 8.36 5.12 8.30
C VAL A 54 8.65 4.62 9.71
N GLU A 55 9.03 3.35 9.87
CA GLU A 55 9.35 2.77 11.18
C GLU A 55 10.55 3.44 11.85
N ASN A 56 11.64 3.67 11.11
CA ASN A 56 12.90 4.15 11.69
C ASN A 56 13.02 5.68 11.76
N ASN A 57 12.45 6.39 10.79
CA ASN A 57 12.63 7.83 10.59
C ASN A 57 11.32 8.63 10.76
N GLY A 58 10.16 7.96 10.79
CA GLY A 58 8.86 8.63 10.82
C GLY A 58 8.53 9.39 9.52
N ALA A 59 9.23 9.09 8.42
CA ALA A 59 9.03 9.69 7.12
C ALA A 59 9.03 8.59 6.02
N PRO A 60 8.20 8.70 4.97
CA PRO A 60 8.13 7.66 3.93
C PRO A 60 9.40 7.57 3.06
N TRP A 61 10.15 8.66 2.96
CA TRP A 61 11.36 8.78 2.15
C TRP A 61 12.62 8.94 3.01
N PRO A 62 13.81 8.65 2.45
CA PRO A 62 15.07 8.76 3.18
C PRO A 62 15.51 10.23 3.36
N PHE A 63 14.90 10.92 4.31
CA PHE A 63 15.32 12.26 4.74
C PHE A 63 16.32 12.21 5.89
N SER A 64 17.14 13.26 6.01
CA SER A 64 17.90 13.51 7.23
C SER A 64 16.94 13.73 8.41
N GLN A 65 17.35 13.41 9.64
CA GLN A 65 16.47 13.56 10.81
C GLN A 65 15.99 15.00 11.03
N MET A 66 16.77 16.01 10.63
CA MET A 66 16.38 17.42 10.71
C MET A 66 15.35 17.79 9.64
N ASP A 67 15.43 17.14 8.47
CA ASP A 67 14.64 17.42 7.28
C ASP A 67 13.45 16.47 7.10
N ARG A 68 13.23 15.55 8.05
CA ARG A 68 12.23 14.48 7.94
C ARG A 68 10.79 14.95 7.79
N ALA A 69 10.49 16.22 8.04
CA ALA A 69 9.15 16.79 7.88
C ALA A 69 8.95 17.43 6.50
N ASN A 70 9.99 17.51 5.67
CA ASN A 70 9.91 18.19 4.37
C ASN A 70 8.89 17.54 3.44
N TRP A 71 8.67 16.22 3.54
CA TRP A 71 7.67 15.50 2.76
C TRP A 71 6.21 15.93 2.99
N ILE A 72 5.92 16.63 4.10
CA ILE A 72 4.58 17.15 4.38
C ILE A 72 4.25 18.32 3.43
N ASN A 73 5.27 19.05 3.00
CA ASN A 73 5.14 20.28 2.21
C ASN A 73 5.45 20.07 0.72
N GLU A 74 5.71 18.83 0.29
CA GLU A 74 5.76 18.43 -1.13
C GLU A 74 4.34 18.22 -1.68
#